data_AF-A0A920W004-F1
#
_entry.id   AF-A0A920W004-F1
#
_cell.length_a   1.000
_cell.length_b   1.000
_cell.length_c   1.000
_cell.angle_alpha   90.00
_cell.angle_beta   90.00
_cell.angle_gamma   90.00
#
_symmetry.space_group_name_H-M   'P 1'
#
loop_
_entity.id
_entity.type
_entity.pdbx_description
1 polymer ?
#
loop_
_entity_poly.entity_id
_entity_poly.type
_entity_poly.pdbx_seq_one_letter_code
_entity_poly.pdbx_strand_id
1 'polypeptide(L)'
;MSFIAVVKPPMINRILQVLLVLSIALVLIFVVTPKIIGLGIRDAIPSLINLVPPESQGQVSVTNTQFDIGWFRTAATIDIDFTSPGLGESLGIRLNFDIQHGPLFLTDEGPRIGLVYANIDPRFSSSELTQALTQIPFELPSVEIALFAGLDQSLRVDLDVAPVNHNQNGLTLSLQELTET
;
A
#
# COMPACT_ATOMS: atom_id res chain seq x y z
N MET A 1 54.66 -40.90 -36.16
CA MET A 1 54.11 -40.93 -34.79
C MET A 1 53.45 -39.59 -34.55
N SER A 2 52.12 -39.52 -34.48
CA SER A 2 51.37 -38.26 -34.35
C SER A 2 50.96 -38.06 -32.89
N PHE A 3 51.32 -36.91 -32.30
CA PHE A 3 50.96 -36.53 -30.94
C PHE A 3 49.66 -35.73 -31.01
N ILE A 4 48.55 -36.28 -30.51
CA ILE A 4 47.29 -35.55 -30.36
C ILE A 4 47.38 -34.74 -29.06
N ALA A 5 47.50 -33.42 -29.19
CA ALA A 5 47.37 -32.50 -28.08
C ALA A 5 45.90 -32.51 -27.61
N VAL A 6 45.65 -33.01 -26.40
CA VAL A 6 44.35 -32.85 -25.73
C VAL A 6 44.20 -31.38 -25.35
N VAL A 7 43.42 -30.65 -26.15
CA VAL A 7 43.03 -29.27 -25.83
C VAL A 7 42.14 -29.31 -24.60
N LYS A 8 42.68 -28.88 -23.46
CA LYS A 8 41.90 -28.69 -22.22
C LYS A 8 40.90 -27.56 -22.47
N PRO A 9 39.58 -27.79 -22.32
CA PRO A 9 38.60 -26.74 -22.57
C PRO A 9 38.82 -25.57 -21.58
N PRO A 10 38.70 -24.31 -22.04
CA PRO A 10 39.00 -23.15 -21.20
C PRO A 10 38.01 -23.08 -20.05
N MET A 11 38.49 -23.22 -18.81
CA MET A 11 37.69 -23.12 -17.57
C MET A 11 36.91 -21.80 -17.46
N ILE A 12 37.40 -20.73 -18.12
CA ILE A 12 36.79 -19.40 -18.19
C ILE A 12 35.36 -19.43 -18.79
N ASN A 13 35.08 -20.32 -19.75
CA ASN A 13 33.76 -20.39 -20.38
C ASN A 13 32.69 -20.98 -19.44
N ARG A 14 33.08 -21.92 -18.57
CA ARG A 14 32.14 -22.54 -17.62
C ARG A 14 31.75 -21.60 -16.50
N ILE A 15 32.71 -20.82 -15.98
CA ILE A 15 32.44 -19.81 -14.96
C ILE A 15 31.52 -18.73 -15.53
N LEU A 16 31.79 -18.24 -16.75
CA LEU A 16 30.94 -17.24 -17.39
C LEU A 16 29.52 -17.77 -17.65
N GLN A 17 29.36 -19.02 -18.09
CA GLN A 17 28.06 -19.65 -18.27
C GLN A 17 27.28 -19.78 -16.95
N VAL A 18 27.95 -20.17 -15.86
CA VAL A 18 27.33 -20.25 -14.54
C VAL A 18 26.89 -18.87 -14.05
N LEU A 19 27.73 -17.85 -14.20
CA LEU A 19 27.38 -16.47 -13.86
C LEU A 19 26.22 -15.93 -14.70
N LEU A 20 26.20 -16.26 -16.00
CA LEU A 20 25.09 -15.89 -16.90
C LEU A 20 23.78 -16.51 -16.42
N VAL A 21 23.77 -17.83 -16.15
CA VAL A 21 22.57 -18.53 -15.68
C VAL A 21 22.12 -17.96 -14.32
N LEU A 22 23.06 -17.70 -13.41
CA LEU A 22 22.74 -17.11 -12.11
C LEU A 22 22.15 -15.69 -12.26
N SER A 23 22.70 -14.88 -13.15
CA SER A 23 22.18 -13.53 -13.44
C SER A 23 20.78 -13.59 -14.04
N ILE A 24 20.52 -14.51 -14.97
CA ILE A 24 19.20 -14.70 -15.56
C ILE A 24 18.21 -15.15 -14.49
N ALA A 25 18.59 -16.12 -13.65
CA ALA A 25 17.75 -16.59 -12.55
C ALA A 25 17.41 -15.46 -11.57
N LEU A 26 18.41 -14.62 -11.22
CA LEU A 26 18.20 -13.47 -10.36
C LEU A 26 17.21 -12.47 -10.99
N VAL A 27 17.40 -12.10 -12.25
CA VAL A 27 16.48 -11.20 -12.96
C VAL A 27 15.07 -11.78 -13.02
N LEU A 28 14.93 -13.08 -13.29
CA LEU A 28 13.62 -13.74 -13.32
C LEU A 28 12.90 -13.68 -11.97
N ILE A 29 13.62 -13.87 -10.85
CA ILE A 29 13.03 -13.72 -9.52
C ILE A 29 12.50 -12.30 -9.32
N PHE A 30 13.32 -11.28 -9.61
CA PHE A 30 12.91 -9.88 -9.48
C PHE A 30 11.73 -9.51 -10.37
N VAL A 31 11.59 -10.14 -11.54
CA VAL A 31 10.44 -9.91 -12.43
C VAL A 31 9.20 -10.66 -11.93
N VAL A 32 9.30 -11.92 -11.52
CA VAL A 32 8.11 -12.74 -11.21
C VAL A 32 7.55 -12.45 -9.83
N THR A 33 8.39 -12.20 -8.83
CA THR A 33 7.98 -11.96 -7.43
C THR A 33 6.91 -10.87 -7.27
N PRO A 34 7.06 -9.66 -7.85
CA PRO A 34 6.06 -8.60 -7.77
C PRO A 34 4.65 -9.06 -8.18
N LYS A 35 4.57 -9.88 -9.24
CA LYS A 35 3.28 -10.38 -9.75
C LYS A 35 2.62 -11.37 -8.80
N ILE A 36 3.42 -12.25 -8.17
CA ILE A 36 2.92 -13.20 -7.18
C ILE A 36 2.36 -12.47 -5.97
N ILE A 37 3.06 -11.44 -5.48
CA ILE A 37 2.62 -10.60 -4.36
C ILE A 37 1.29 -9.89 -4.71
N GLY A 38 1.21 -9.28 -5.90
CA GLY A 38 0.01 -8.60 -6.36
C GLY A 38 -1.22 -9.51 -6.46
N LEU A 39 -1.03 -10.77 -6.87
CA LEU A 39 -2.10 -11.78 -6.86
C LEU A 39 -2.52 -12.16 -5.43
N GLY A 40 -1.57 -12.33 -4.51
CA GLY A 40 -1.87 -12.63 -3.11
C GLY A 40 -2.68 -11.53 -2.41
N ILE A 41 -2.40 -10.26 -2.71
CA ILE A 41 -3.15 -9.12 -2.15
C ILE A 41 -4.61 -9.15 -2.59
N ARG A 42 -4.88 -9.45 -3.87
CA ARG A 42 -6.25 -9.58 -4.39
C ARG A 42 -7.05 -10.62 -3.62
N ASP A 43 -6.43 -11.77 -3.35
CA ASP A 43 -7.11 -12.90 -2.72
C ASP A 43 -7.30 -12.67 -1.21
N ALA A 44 -6.40 -11.90 -0.57
CA ALA A 44 -6.45 -11.62 0.86
C ALA A 44 -7.47 -10.55 1.25
N ILE A 45 -7.69 -9.51 0.44
CA ILE A 45 -8.57 -8.38 0.83
C ILE A 45 -10.02 -8.80 1.13
N PRO A 46 -10.67 -9.67 0.33
CA PRO A 46 -12.00 -10.19 0.68
C PRO A 46 -12.02 -10.89 2.05
N SER A 47 -10.94 -11.59 2.42
CA SER A 47 -10.81 -12.22 3.74
C SER A 47 -10.62 -11.20 4.86
N LEU A 48 -9.95 -10.07 4.61
CA LEU A 48 -9.81 -8.99 5.58
C LEU A 48 -11.14 -8.29 5.86
N ILE A 49 -12.00 -8.14 4.84
CA ILE A 49 -13.35 -7.59 5.02
C ILE A 49 -14.19 -8.48 5.95
N ASN A 50 -13.97 -9.79 5.92
CA ASN A 50 -14.65 -10.73 6.82
C ASN A 50 -14.11 -10.71 8.27
N LEU A 51 -13.00 -10.01 8.53
CA LEU A 51 -12.46 -9.81 9.89
C LEU A 51 -13.07 -8.60 10.60
N VAL A 52 -13.99 -7.88 9.95
CA VAL A 52 -14.78 -6.83 10.61
C VAL A 52 -15.50 -7.46 11.82
N PRO A 53 -15.23 -6.98 13.05
CA PRO A 53 -15.71 -7.62 14.27
C PRO A 53 -17.23 -7.85 14.24
N PRO A 54 -17.74 -8.98 14.76
CA PRO A 54 -19.17 -9.24 14.80
C PRO A 54 -19.99 -8.16 15.50
N GLU A 55 -19.42 -7.47 16.51
CA GLU A 55 -20.05 -6.30 17.14
C GLU A 55 -20.26 -5.09 16.19
N SER A 56 -19.56 -5.05 15.06
CA SER A 56 -19.71 -4.02 14.01
C SER A 56 -20.49 -4.52 12.78
N GLN A 57 -20.89 -5.80 12.75
CA GLN A 57 -21.75 -6.34 11.70
C GLN A 57 -23.13 -5.66 11.75
N GLY A 58 -23.45 -4.93 10.70
CA GLY A 58 -24.66 -4.08 10.61
C GLY A 58 -24.40 -2.58 10.78
N GLN A 59 -23.22 -2.21 11.29
CA GLN A 59 -22.75 -0.82 11.31
C GLN A 59 -21.78 -0.55 10.16
N VAL A 60 -20.89 -1.49 9.82
CA VAL A 60 -19.97 -1.35 8.69
C VAL A 60 -20.42 -2.24 7.54
N SER A 61 -20.59 -1.67 6.34
CA SER A 61 -20.93 -2.39 5.12
C SER A 61 -19.94 -2.02 4.01
N VAL A 62 -19.29 -3.00 3.40
CA VAL A 62 -18.49 -2.78 2.19
C VAL A 62 -19.41 -2.88 0.99
N THR A 63 -19.59 -1.77 0.27
CA THR A 63 -20.58 -1.67 -0.81
C THR A 63 -19.99 -1.88 -2.18
N ASN A 64 -18.71 -1.55 -2.36
CA ASN A 64 -18.01 -1.74 -3.62
C ASN A 64 -16.53 -2.04 -3.41
N THR A 65 -15.96 -2.83 -4.31
CA THR A 65 -14.54 -3.16 -4.31
C THR A 65 -14.07 -3.34 -5.74
N GLN A 66 -13.17 -2.46 -6.19
CA GLN A 66 -12.56 -2.52 -7.51
C GLN A 66 -11.05 -2.70 -7.38
N PHE A 67 -10.49 -3.58 -8.21
CA PHE A 67 -9.05 -3.83 -8.28
C PHE A 67 -8.57 -3.76 -9.73
N ASP A 68 -7.48 -3.02 -9.95
CA ASP A 68 -6.70 -3.03 -11.18
C ASP A 68 -5.27 -3.46 -10.85
N ILE A 69 -4.91 -4.67 -11.29
CA ILE A 69 -3.69 -5.38 -10.86
C ILE A 69 -2.68 -5.40 -12.00
N GLY A 70 -1.71 -4.51 -11.92
CA GLY A 70 -0.53 -4.50 -12.77
C GLY A 70 0.49 -5.57 -12.37
N TRP A 71 1.71 -5.39 -12.87
CA TRP A 71 2.83 -6.30 -12.58
C TRP A 71 3.55 -5.92 -11.29
N PHE A 72 3.80 -4.62 -11.09
CA PHE A 72 4.50 -4.05 -9.93
C PHE A 72 3.62 -3.12 -9.10
N ARG A 73 2.37 -2.89 -9.52
CA ARG A 73 1.48 -1.92 -8.92
C ARG A 73 0.04 -2.40 -9.03
N THR A 74 -0.75 -2.17 -7.99
CA THR A 74 -2.20 -2.43 -7.94
C THR A 74 -2.88 -1.15 -7.49
N ALA A 75 -3.87 -0.69 -8.25
CA ALA A 75 -4.81 0.32 -7.78
C ALA A 75 -6.07 -0.39 -7.25
N ALA A 76 -6.58 0.04 -6.11
CA ALA A 76 -7.85 -0.47 -5.58
C ALA A 76 -8.74 0.65 -5.05
N THR A 77 -10.04 0.44 -5.13
CA THR A 77 -11.03 1.33 -4.51
C THR A 77 -11.98 0.50 -3.70
N ILE A 78 -12.16 0.86 -2.42
CA ILE A 78 -13.07 0.20 -1.49
C ILE A 78 -14.03 1.24 -0.94
N ASP A 79 -15.33 1.04 -1.16
CA ASP A 79 -16.37 1.90 -0.60
C ASP A 79 -16.94 1.22 0.66
N ILE A 80 -16.93 1.96 1.77
CA ILE A 80 -17.34 1.52 3.10
C ILE A 80 -18.43 2.47 3.60
N ASP A 81 -19.57 1.92 3.97
CA ASP A 81 -20.64 2.66 4.64
C ASP A 81 -20.65 2.33 6.13
N PHE A 82 -20.62 3.36 6.97
CA PHE A 82 -20.72 3.26 8.41
C PHE A 82 -22.04 3.83 8.93
N THR A 83 -22.93 2.97 9.43
CA THR A 83 -24.18 3.36 10.09
C THR A 83 -23.96 3.45 11.60
N SER A 84 -24.03 4.65 12.16
CA SER A 84 -23.89 4.84 13.61
C SER A 84 -25.13 4.33 14.35
N PRO A 85 -24.97 3.50 15.40
CA PRO A 85 -26.09 3.02 16.20
C PRO A 85 -26.73 4.20 16.93
N GLY A 86 -27.98 4.51 16.57
CA GLY A 86 -28.79 5.55 17.21
C GLY A 86 -28.99 6.84 16.40
N LEU A 87 -28.26 7.06 15.30
CA LEU A 87 -28.42 8.26 14.46
C LEU A 87 -29.21 8.02 13.17
N GLY A 88 -29.37 6.75 12.74
CA GLY A 88 -30.12 6.40 11.52
C GLY A 88 -29.48 6.86 10.21
N GLU A 89 -28.32 7.51 10.29
CA GLU A 89 -27.56 8.07 9.17
C GLU A 89 -26.32 7.19 8.89
N SER A 90 -25.98 7.07 7.60
CA SER A 90 -24.83 6.31 7.13
C SER A 90 -23.74 7.26 6.62
N LEU A 91 -22.51 7.04 7.08
CA LEU A 91 -21.31 7.74 6.64
C LEU A 91 -20.58 6.90 5.58
N GLY A 92 -20.62 7.36 4.34
CA GLY A 92 -19.85 6.77 3.24
C GLY A 92 -18.39 7.23 3.23
N ILE A 93 -17.47 6.27 3.18
CA ILE A 93 -16.02 6.45 3.08
C ILE A 93 -15.52 5.64 1.89
N ARG A 94 -14.88 6.31 0.94
CA ARG A 94 -14.14 5.70 -0.16
C ARG A 94 -12.66 5.66 0.17
N LEU A 95 -12.06 4.48 0.16
CA LEU A 95 -10.63 4.30 0.32
C LEU A 95 -10.01 3.99 -1.04
N ASN A 96 -9.14 4.89 -1.52
CA ASN A 96 -8.33 4.65 -2.71
C ASN A 96 -6.97 4.13 -2.30
N PHE A 97 -6.59 2.96 -2.79
CA PHE A 97 -5.32 2.31 -2.53
C PHE A 97 -4.44 2.38 -3.76
N ASP A 98 -3.18 2.70 -3.53
CA ASP A 98 -2.11 2.58 -4.49
C ASP A 98 -1.00 1.71 -3.93
N ILE A 99 -0.89 0.48 -4.42
CA ILE A 99 -0.06 -0.56 -3.84
C ILE A 99 1.06 -0.94 -4.80
N GLN A 100 2.31 -0.68 -4.43
CA GLN A 100 3.50 -1.15 -5.14
C GLN A 100 3.96 -2.51 -4.60
N HIS A 101 4.39 -3.40 -5.50
CA HIS A 101 4.85 -4.77 -5.19
C HIS A 101 6.35 -4.90 -5.45
N GLY A 102 7.05 -5.44 -4.46
CA GLY A 102 8.50 -5.41 -4.38
C GLY A 102 9.20 -6.46 -5.23
N PRO A 103 10.54 -6.39 -5.29
CA PRO A 103 11.36 -6.01 -4.13
C PRO A 103 11.78 -4.53 -4.02
N LEU A 104 11.51 -3.67 -5.01
CA LEU A 104 11.98 -2.28 -5.04
C LEU A 104 10.82 -1.31 -5.32
N PHE A 105 10.75 -0.24 -4.53
CA PHE A 105 9.74 0.81 -4.63
C PHE A 105 10.39 2.17 -4.79
N LEU A 106 9.66 3.09 -5.41
CA LEU A 106 9.96 4.52 -5.35
C LEU A 106 8.90 5.17 -4.46
N THR A 107 9.34 5.70 -3.32
CA THR A 107 8.51 6.45 -2.37
C THR A 107 8.94 7.91 -2.36
N ASP A 108 8.14 8.79 -1.77
CA ASP A 108 8.48 10.22 -1.65
C ASP A 108 9.70 10.44 -0.75
N GLU A 109 9.96 9.50 0.17
CA GLU A 109 11.18 9.47 1.00
C GLU A 109 12.39 8.83 0.31
N GLY A 110 12.23 8.42 -0.97
CA GLY A 110 13.28 7.80 -1.79
C GLY A 110 13.05 6.31 -2.08
N PRO A 111 14.06 5.63 -2.69
CA PRO A 111 13.97 4.21 -3.00
C PRO A 111 13.94 3.34 -1.74
N ARG A 112 13.00 2.41 -1.67
CA ARG A 112 12.87 1.44 -0.56
C ARG A 112 12.84 0.00 -1.06
N ILE A 113 13.35 -0.92 -0.25
CA ILE A 113 13.34 -2.36 -0.54
C ILE A 113 12.40 -3.04 0.46
N GLY A 114 11.45 -3.82 -0.06
CA GLY A 114 10.46 -4.53 0.77
C GLY A 114 9.55 -5.40 -0.08
N LEU A 115 8.47 -5.89 0.50
CA LEU A 115 7.49 -6.75 -0.17
C LEU A 115 6.33 -5.95 -0.74
N VAL A 116 5.82 -5.00 0.04
CA VAL A 116 4.67 -4.16 -0.33
C VAL A 116 4.87 -2.74 0.20
N TYR A 117 4.49 -1.76 -0.59
CA TYR A 117 4.26 -0.38 -0.14
C TYR A 117 2.88 0.06 -0.62
N ALA A 118 2.00 0.47 0.27
CA ALA A 118 0.65 0.92 -0.07
C ALA A 118 0.43 2.34 0.43
N ASN A 119 -0.05 3.22 -0.44
CA ASN A 119 -0.61 4.50 -0.06
C ASN A 119 -2.14 4.40 -0.07
N ILE A 120 -2.79 4.96 0.95
CA ILE A 120 -4.23 4.89 1.15
C ILE A 120 -4.76 6.31 1.34
N ASP A 121 -5.60 6.75 0.41
CA ASP A 121 -6.24 8.06 0.39
C ASP A 121 -7.74 7.92 0.74
N PRO A 122 -8.13 8.26 1.99
CA PRO A 122 -9.52 8.25 2.41
C PRO A 122 -10.30 9.47 1.89
N ARG A 123 -11.45 9.23 1.28
CA ARG A 123 -12.38 10.23 0.75
C ARG A 123 -13.74 10.04 1.38
N PHE A 124 -14.23 11.04 2.10
CA PHE A 124 -15.56 11.03 2.71
C PHE A 124 -16.58 11.53 1.69
N SER A 125 -17.70 10.81 1.54
CA SER A 125 -18.70 11.12 0.50
C SER A 125 -20.11 11.33 1.02
N SER A 126 -20.34 11.48 2.34
CA SER A 126 -21.70 11.74 2.82
C SER A 126 -22.11 13.21 2.68
N SER A 127 -23.32 13.42 2.18
CA SER A 127 -23.94 14.74 2.06
C SER A 127 -24.12 15.41 3.41
N GLU A 128 -24.44 14.64 4.46
CA GLU A 128 -24.61 15.13 5.82
C GLU A 128 -23.28 15.56 6.44
N LEU A 129 -22.20 14.78 6.25
CA LEU A 129 -20.88 15.19 6.72
C LEU A 129 -20.44 16.43 5.95
N THR A 130 -20.63 16.49 4.63
CA THR A 130 -20.32 17.69 3.85
C THR A 130 -21.07 18.92 4.38
N GLN A 131 -22.34 18.79 4.75
CA GLN A 131 -23.12 19.88 5.36
C GLN A 131 -22.63 20.24 6.78
N ALA A 132 -22.36 19.27 7.65
CA ALA A 132 -21.83 19.51 8.98
C ALA A 132 -20.42 20.15 8.93
N LEU A 133 -19.59 19.71 7.98
CA LEU A 133 -18.25 20.25 7.73
C LEU A 133 -18.29 21.65 7.14
N THR A 134 -19.31 22.02 6.35
CA THR A 134 -19.47 23.41 5.89
C THR A 134 -19.78 24.39 7.03
N GLN A 135 -20.18 23.90 8.21
CA GLN A 135 -20.33 24.72 9.41
C GLN A 135 -19.01 24.91 10.17
N ILE A 136 -17.98 24.13 9.83
CA ILE A 136 -16.66 24.23 10.43
C ILE A 136 -15.87 25.34 9.70
N PRO A 137 -15.30 26.33 10.43
CA PRO A 137 -14.62 27.47 9.82
C PRO A 137 -13.23 27.15 9.25
N PHE A 138 -12.90 25.87 9.03
CA PHE A 138 -11.63 25.42 8.46
C PHE A 138 -11.86 24.24 7.53
N GLU A 139 -11.03 24.13 6.49
CA GLU A 139 -10.99 22.94 5.64
C GLU A 139 -10.49 21.74 6.44
N LEU A 140 -11.11 20.58 6.23
CA LEU A 140 -10.60 19.35 6.83
C LEU A 140 -9.18 19.08 6.34
N PRO A 141 -8.26 18.70 7.25
CA PRO A 141 -6.92 18.33 6.84
C PRO A 141 -6.97 17.07 5.98
N SER A 142 -6.14 17.02 4.95
CA SER A 142 -5.90 15.77 4.23
C SER A 142 -5.24 14.77 5.17
N VAL A 143 -5.66 13.52 5.08
CA VAL A 143 -5.08 12.39 5.80
C VAL A 143 -4.50 11.45 4.77
N GLU A 144 -3.24 11.05 4.97
CA GLU A 144 -2.56 10.07 4.15
C GLU A 144 -2.14 8.90 5.03
N ILE A 145 -2.42 7.67 4.61
CA ILE A 145 -2.01 6.48 5.34
C ILE A 145 -1.08 5.68 4.44
N ALA A 146 0.16 5.48 4.88
CA ALA A 146 1.10 4.61 4.20
C ALA A 146 1.28 3.30 4.97
N LEU A 147 1.40 2.20 4.25
CA LEU A 147 1.68 0.88 4.80
C LEU A 147 2.88 0.28 4.09
N PHE A 148 3.86 -0.18 4.86
CA PHE A 148 5.08 -0.78 4.35
C PHE A 148 5.31 -2.15 4.96
N ALA A 149 5.48 -3.16 4.11
CA ALA A 149 5.89 -4.50 4.50
C ALA A 149 7.35 -4.74 4.10
N GLY A 150 8.23 -4.94 5.07
CA GLY A 150 9.65 -5.21 4.86
C GLY A 150 9.93 -6.64 4.38
N LEU A 151 11.15 -6.88 3.86
CA LEU A 151 11.61 -8.23 3.50
C LEU A 151 11.79 -9.13 4.74
N ASP A 152 11.98 -8.52 5.90
CA ASP A 152 12.05 -9.16 7.21
C ASP A 152 10.66 -9.47 7.81
N GLN A 153 9.59 -9.30 7.02
CA GLN A 153 8.19 -9.45 7.45
C GLN A 153 7.74 -8.44 8.50
N SER A 154 8.51 -7.36 8.71
CA SER A 154 8.03 -6.22 9.47
C SER A 154 6.85 -5.56 8.74
N LEU A 155 5.89 -5.06 9.51
CA LEU A 155 4.78 -4.25 9.01
C LEU A 155 4.82 -2.91 9.73
N ARG A 156 4.90 -1.82 8.96
CA ARG A 156 4.83 -0.45 9.45
C ARG A 156 3.62 0.24 8.82
N VAL A 157 2.91 1.00 9.64
CA VAL A 157 1.80 1.86 9.20
C VAL A 157 2.14 3.27 9.65
N ASP A 158 2.14 4.19 8.70
CA ASP A 158 2.38 5.61 8.91
C ASP A 158 1.08 6.36 8.63
N LEU A 159 0.75 7.33 9.49
CA LEU A 159 -0.42 8.19 9.36
C LEU A 159 0.08 9.63 9.34
N ASP A 160 -0.06 10.30 8.21
CA ASP A 160 0.21 11.73 8.09
C ASP A 160 -1.10 12.52 8.04
N VAL A 161 -1.16 13.60 8.80
CA VAL A 161 -2.34 14.47 8.89
C VAL A 161 -1.87 15.90 8.66
N ALA A 162 -2.36 16.50 7.57
CA ALA A 162 -1.97 17.85 7.21
C ALA A 162 -2.33 18.84 8.33
N PRO A 163 -1.54 19.92 8.50
CA PRO A 163 -1.82 20.91 9.53
C PRO A 163 -3.10 21.70 9.22
N VAL A 164 -3.95 21.88 10.24
CA VAL A 164 -5.14 22.74 10.16
C VAL A 164 -4.75 24.16 10.54
N ASN A 165 -4.83 25.09 9.59
CA ASN A 165 -4.63 26.50 9.85
C ASN A 165 -5.97 27.20 10.14
N HIS A 166 -6.30 27.36 11.41
CA HIS A 166 -7.46 28.14 11.82
C HIS A 166 -7.02 29.49 12.42
N ASN A 167 -7.27 30.60 11.71
CA ASN A 167 -7.00 31.94 12.23
C ASN A 167 -8.24 32.46 12.99
N GLN A 168 -8.33 32.17 14.29
CA GLN A 168 -9.24 32.85 15.20
C GLN A 168 -8.43 33.84 16.02
N ASN A 169 -8.54 35.14 15.68
CA ASN A 169 -8.07 36.28 16.48
C ASN A 169 -6.80 36.05 17.35
N GLY A 170 -5.72 35.55 16.76
CA GLY A 170 -4.39 35.55 17.39
C GLY A 170 -3.97 34.30 18.17
N LEU A 171 -4.68 33.17 18.09
CA LEU A 171 -4.19 31.88 18.62
C LEU A 171 -3.98 30.87 17.50
N THR A 172 -2.71 30.54 17.24
CA THR A 172 -2.30 29.44 16.35
C THR A 172 -2.21 28.16 17.17
N LEU A 173 -3.05 27.17 16.88
CA LEU A 173 -2.95 25.82 17.44
C LEU A 173 -2.31 24.92 16.37
N SER A 174 -1.06 24.50 16.59
CA SER A 174 -0.40 23.48 15.78
C SER A 174 -0.50 22.15 16.51
N LEU A 175 -1.21 21.18 15.93
CA LEU A 175 -1.18 19.79 16.36
C LEU A 175 0.12 19.18 15.84
N GLN A 176 1.04 18.88 16.74
CA GLN A 176 2.31 18.23 16.42
C GLN A 176 2.17 16.71 16.58
N GLU A 177 2.71 16.02 15.58
CA GLU A 177 2.88 14.59 15.40
C GLU A 177 3.01 13.80 16.72
N LEU A 178 2.09 12.84 16.95
CA LEU A 178 2.24 11.84 17.99
C LEU A 178 3.03 10.66 17.41
N THR A 179 4.35 10.73 17.50
CA THR A 179 5.20 9.56 17.30
C THR A 179 5.15 8.71 18.58
N GLU A 180 4.38 7.61 18.59
CA GLU A 180 4.55 6.60 19.64
C GLU A 180 5.85 5.81 19.35
N THR A 181 6.79 5.88 20.31
CA THR A 181 8.03 5.09 20.36
C THR A 181 7.81 3.69 20.92
#